data_AF-A0A6C1RW54-F1
#
_entry.id   AF-A0A6C1RW54-F1
#
_cell.length_a   1.000
_cell.length_b   1.000
_cell.length_c   1.000
_cell.angle_alpha   90.00
_cell.angle_beta   90.00
_cell.angle_gamma   90.00
#
_symmetry.space_group_name_H-M   'P 1'
#
loop_
_entity.id
_entity.type
_entity.pdbx_description
1 polymer ?
#
loop_
_entity_poly.entity_id
_entity_poly.type
_entity_poly.pdbx_seq_one_letter_code
_entity_poly.pdbx_strand_id
1 'polypeptide(L)'
;MARILSFPQPASYGGRPDGRFPGLYPYDLGLSDEQIGTLISGDRQGYKTIFEIAPQLTAGDRQTIPILGWAVALLGAVAESEPLKSTAAGNLPQKLVRQLFAGDFSSAEPDFVRVNREDDSPVLSRTRRLCRKAGLLVYRDKQFRLSKAARQALAGEDWSFVYRKLLEAQLSWPQLLEEYDRYDDGGALAAAFPLLLFALRDSNATLFYEEELAWLIEALDLTPGIHWLDHARVFGLRFFKRFAEPFGLFEPEPQFVPPWETGQQVFPQFGRARRRTELFDRLFRWHVDPPARGVITDQAAATRIMYAAYEGTHGRIDGSEDSWTEAMCYRAIERCPDQADAYVVLARLYEHRPQLALRFVETGLEATADQKPEVPDGLSAWDDHLFRDVIRLHFTRAEVLHALGNFEAAFEQFERLLQIDPADAICSRDYYVAALLEAGQYDRAREVGESADDGMPFAASYWNNALTAFAQKDRRRAQALLADALEHNPHVPEMILTRWPPAPPPRYSPGDQNEAIIYASIARKAWRAVPGAVAWLRRMAP
;
A
#
# COMPACT_ATOMS: atom_id res chain seq x y z
N MET A 1 27.92 -0.95 -9.68
CA MET A 1 27.06 -1.73 -8.76
C MET A 1 25.70 -1.91 -9.41
N ALA A 2 25.58 -2.84 -10.37
CA ALA A 2 24.26 -3.20 -10.86
C ALA A 2 23.51 -3.97 -9.75
N ARG A 3 22.22 -3.68 -9.60
CA ARG A 3 21.30 -4.45 -8.75
C ARG A 3 20.55 -5.39 -9.67
N ILE A 4 21.00 -6.64 -9.77
CA ILE A 4 20.26 -7.67 -10.48
C ILE A 4 19.08 -8.07 -9.59
N LEU A 5 17.98 -7.34 -9.77
CA LEU A 5 16.60 -7.66 -9.36
C LEU A 5 16.36 -8.01 -7.88
N SER A 6 17.12 -7.38 -6.98
CA SER A 6 16.64 -7.16 -5.62
C SER A 6 15.40 -6.26 -5.65
N PHE A 7 14.41 -6.51 -4.79
CA PHE A 7 13.42 -5.50 -4.40
C PHE A 7 14.13 -4.16 -4.09
N PRO A 8 13.48 -2.99 -4.27
CA PRO A 8 14.05 -1.72 -3.85
C PRO A 8 14.22 -1.70 -2.32
N GLN A 9 15.36 -2.23 -1.88
CA GLN A 9 15.76 -2.31 -0.48
C GLN A 9 15.71 -0.90 0.11
N PRO A 10 14.89 -0.66 1.16
CA PRO A 10 14.74 0.64 1.76
C PRO A 10 16.09 1.10 2.31
N ALA A 11 16.71 2.05 1.63
CA ALA A 11 18.09 2.43 1.87
C ALA A 11 18.18 3.39 3.05
N SER A 12 17.99 2.87 4.27
CA SER A 12 18.24 3.54 5.56
C SER A 12 17.94 5.06 5.51
N TYR A 13 16.66 5.38 5.30
CA TYR A 13 16.21 6.71 4.88
C TYR A 13 16.23 7.76 6.01
N GLY A 14 17.44 8.21 6.38
CA GLY A 14 17.67 9.36 7.25
C GLY A 14 17.85 10.68 6.49
N GLY A 15 17.35 10.78 5.26
CA GLY A 15 17.54 11.92 4.36
C GLY A 15 16.23 12.37 3.72
N ARG A 16 16.14 13.67 3.41
CA ARG A 16 14.98 14.31 2.76
C ARG A 16 14.48 13.51 1.55
N PRO A 17 13.18 13.53 1.24
CA PRO A 17 12.66 12.92 0.02
C PRO A 17 13.39 13.54 -1.18
N ASP A 18 14.18 12.72 -1.87
CA ASP A 18 14.36 12.91 -3.30
C ASP A 18 12.98 12.73 -3.96
N GLY A 19 12.73 13.39 -5.10
CA GLY A 19 11.42 13.41 -5.75
C GLY A 19 10.93 12.06 -6.30
N ARG A 20 11.55 10.95 -5.86
CA ARG A 20 11.26 9.56 -6.25
C ARG A 20 9.97 9.02 -5.63
N PHE A 21 9.55 9.56 -4.49
CA PHE A 21 8.39 9.09 -3.73
C PHE A 21 7.51 10.26 -3.26
N PRO A 22 6.80 10.98 -4.17
CA PRO A 22 5.90 12.11 -3.89
C PRO A 22 6.09 12.91 -2.57
N GLY A 23 5.18 13.05 -1.60
CA GLY A 23 3.80 12.60 -1.37
C GLY A 23 3.18 13.46 -0.26
N LEU A 24 2.34 12.94 0.65
CA LEU A 24 1.63 13.81 1.60
C LEU A 24 2.49 14.28 2.79
N TYR A 25 3.22 15.38 2.58
CA TYR A 25 3.91 16.11 3.64
C TYR A 25 3.14 17.37 4.07
N PRO A 26 3.37 17.91 5.28
CA PRO A 26 2.69 19.10 5.77
C PRO A 26 2.83 20.33 4.85
N TYR A 27 3.95 20.46 4.13
CA TYR A 27 4.18 21.58 3.22
C TYR A 27 3.40 21.49 1.90
N ASP A 28 2.96 20.30 1.46
CA ASP A 28 2.14 20.16 0.24
C ASP A 28 0.68 20.60 0.47
N LEU A 29 0.27 20.76 1.74
CA LEU A 29 -1.05 21.26 2.14
C LEU A 29 -1.27 22.75 1.84
N GLY A 30 -0.23 23.52 1.51
CA GLY A 30 -0.35 24.97 1.25
C GLY A 30 -0.74 25.82 2.47
N LEU A 31 -0.73 25.23 3.68
CA LEU A 31 -0.97 25.90 4.95
C LEU A 31 0.35 26.42 5.54
N SER A 32 0.29 27.48 6.34
CA SER A 32 1.44 27.92 7.15
C SER A 32 1.65 27.02 8.38
N ASP A 33 2.87 27.03 8.94
CA ASP A 33 3.19 26.30 10.18
C ASP A 33 2.24 26.66 11.34
N GLU A 34 1.79 27.92 11.41
CA GLU A 34 0.80 28.38 12.40
C GLU A 34 -0.59 27.77 12.17
N GLN A 35 -1.03 27.66 10.92
CA GLN A 35 -2.29 27.02 10.56
C GLN A 35 -2.25 25.50 10.79
N ILE A 36 -1.15 24.84 10.43
CA ILE A 36 -0.92 23.41 10.69
C ILE A 36 -0.92 23.16 12.20
N GLY A 37 -0.13 23.95 12.95
CA GLY A 37 -0.08 23.94 14.40
C GLY A 37 -1.47 24.13 15.04
N THR A 38 -2.26 25.08 14.53
CA THR A 38 -3.63 25.31 15.00
C THR A 38 -4.51 24.07 14.80
N LEU A 39 -4.43 23.42 13.64
CA LEU A 39 -5.24 22.24 13.29
C LEU A 39 -4.83 20.95 14.03
N ILE A 40 -3.61 20.85 14.58
CA ILE A 40 -3.14 19.70 15.36
C ILE A 40 -3.03 19.96 16.87
N SER A 41 -3.09 21.22 17.32
CA SER A 41 -2.91 21.64 18.72
C SER A 41 -3.93 21.08 19.71
N GLY A 42 -5.06 20.56 19.23
CA GLY A 42 -6.21 20.24 20.06
C GLY A 42 -6.95 21.48 20.60
N ASP A 43 -6.67 22.70 20.10
CA ASP A 43 -7.57 23.84 20.34
C ASP A 43 -8.95 23.52 19.77
N ARG A 44 -9.91 23.40 20.68
CA ARG A 44 -11.29 22.97 20.43
C ARG A 44 -12.02 23.81 19.38
N GLN A 45 -11.57 25.04 19.12
CA GLN A 45 -12.15 25.90 18.08
C GLN A 45 -11.12 26.51 17.14
N GLY A 46 -9.84 26.12 17.23
CA GLY A 46 -8.77 26.66 16.39
C GLY A 46 -9.05 26.44 14.90
N TYR A 47 -9.61 25.28 14.54
CA TYR A 47 -10.02 24.95 13.16
C TYR A 47 -10.97 25.97 12.52
N LYS A 48 -11.68 26.80 13.31
CA LYS A 48 -12.62 27.82 12.79
C LYS A 48 -11.93 28.97 12.06
N THR A 49 -10.61 29.14 12.20
CA THR A 49 -9.83 30.06 11.37
C THR A 49 -9.63 29.50 9.95
N ILE A 50 -9.78 28.20 9.76
CA ILE A 50 -9.55 27.46 8.51
C ILE A 50 -10.88 27.08 7.84
N PHE A 51 -11.88 26.62 8.61
CA PHE A 51 -13.19 26.26 8.09
C PHE A 51 -14.34 26.32 9.10
N GLU A 52 -15.55 26.54 8.58
CA GLU A 52 -16.81 26.44 9.33
C GLU A 52 -17.60 25.18 8.98
N ILE A 53 -18.30 24.64 9.97
CA ILE A 53 -19.27 23.55 9.81
C ILE A 53 -20.65 24.17 9.53
N ALA A 54 -21.11 24.09 8.28
CA ALA A 54 -22.34 24.73 7.81
C ALA A 54 -23.27 23.74 7.06
N PRO A 55 -23.71 22.65 7.70
CA PRO A 55 -24.55 21.63 7.08
C PRO A 55 -25.85 22.21 6.53
N GLN A 56 -26.20 21.80 5.33
CA GLN A 56 -27.50 22.00 4.70
C GLN A 56 -28.09 20.61 4.43
N LEU A 57 -28.58 19.97 5.49
CA LEU A 57 -29.05 18.59 5.40
C LEU A 57 -30.41 18.51 4.68
N THR A 58 -30.53 17.54 3.80
CA THR A 58 -31.77 17.14 3.13
C THR A 58 -32.59 16.20 4.03
N ALA A 59 -33.84 15.94 3.65
CA ALA A 59 -34.66 14.93 4.33
C ALA A 59 -34.10 13.49 4.19
N GLY A 60 -33.33 13.22 3.12
CA GLY A 60 -32.69 11.92 2.89
C GLY A 60 -31.46 11.70 3.77
N ASP A 61 -30.67 12.75 4.03
CA ASP A 61 -29.41 12.68 4.78
C ASP A 61 -29.57 12.07 6.19
N ARG A 62 -30.74 12.28 6.83
CA ARG A 62 -31.02 11.69 8.14
C ARG A 62 -30.97 10.15 8.14
N GLN A 63 -31.27 9.52 7.00
CA GLN A 63 -31.26 8.06 6.87
C GLN A 63 -29.86 7.50 6.56
N THR A 64 -28.98 8.33 6.00
CA THR A 64 -27.63 7.93 5.55
C THR A 64 -26.51 8.35 6.52
N ILE A 65 -26.80 9.15 7.56
CA ILE A 65 -25.85 9.58 8.59
C ILE A 65 -26.10 8.80 9.90
N PRO A 66 -25.29 7.77 10.24
CA PRO A 66 -25.53 6.93 11.41
C PRO A 66 -25.56 7.70 12.75
N ILE A 67 -24.59 8.59 13.00
CA ILE A 67 -24.47 9.31 14.28
C ILE A 67 -25.66 10.24 14.54
N LEU A 68 -26.28 10.76 13.48
CA LEU A 68 -27.46 11.60 13.56
C LEU A 68 -28.69 10.75 13.91
N GLY A 69 -28.86 9.59 13.28
CA GLY A 69 -29.88 8.61 13.65
C GLY A 69 -29.77 8.19 15.12
N TRP A 70 -28.59 7.72 15.54
CA TRP A 70 -28.30 7.31 16.92
C TRP A 70 -28.54 8.42 17.94
N ALA A 71 -28.11 9.66 17.65
CA ALA A 71 -28.31 10.80 18.53
C ALA A 71 -29.79 11.20 18.63
N VAL A 72 -30.54 11.20 17.52
CA VAL A 72 -31.97 11.52 17.51
C VAL A 72 -32.77 10.44 18.26
N ALA A 73 -32.47 9.17 18.05
CA ALA A 73 -33.10 8.06 18.79
C ALA A 73 -32.86 8.18 20.31
N LEU A 74 -31.61 8.42 20.72
CA LEU A 74 -31.27 8.63 22.13
C LEU A 74 -31.98 9.86 22.72
N LEU A 75 -31.95 11.01 22.04
CA LEU A 75 -32.56 12.23 22.54
C LEU A 75 -34.09 12.13 22.60
N GLY A 76 -34.73 11.46 21.62
CA GLY A 76 -36.16 11.16 21.63
C GLY A 76 -36.56 10.29 22.81
N ALA A 77 -35.88 9.16 23.02
CA ALA A 77 -36.19 8.25 24.12
C ALA A 77 -35.89 8.86 25.52
N VAL A 78 -34.94 9.79 25.63
CA VAL A 78 -34.76 10.61 26.85
C VAL A 78 -35.92 11.59 27.03
N ALA A 79 -36.42 12.22 25.97
CA ALA A 79 -37.53 13.18 26.03
C ALA A 79 -38.85 12.51 26.49
N GLU A 80 -39.14 11.30 26.01
CA GLU A 80 -40.29 10.49 26.46
C GLU A 80 -40.25 10.13 27.95
N SER A 81 -39.05 10.08 28.53
CA SER A 81 -38.81 9.65 29.92
C SER A 81 -38.26 10.79 30.81
N GLU A 82 -38.46 12.05 30.42
CA GLU A 82 -37.84 13.21 31.08
C GLU A 82 -38.54 13.56 32.42
N PRO A 83 -37.81 13.74 33.54
CA PRO A 83 -36.36 13.60 33.72
C PRO A 83 -35.92 12.14 33.92
N LEU A 84 -35.03 11.66 33.05
CA LEU A 84 -34.55 10.29 33.08
C LEU A 84 -33.48 10.14 34.16
N LYS A 85 -33.81 9.45 35.27
CA LYS A 85 -32.83 9.10 36.31
C LYS A 85 -31.73 8.18 35.75
N SER A 86 -30.47 8.43 36.09
CA SER A 86 -29.36 7.56 35.74
C SER A 86 -29.22 6.37 36.69
N THR A 87 -28.35 5.42 36.33
CA THR A 87 -27.83 4.41 37.26
C THR A 87 -26.92 5.07 38.32
N ALA A 88 -26.52 4.29 39.34
CA ALA A 88 -25.58 4.76 40.37
C ALA A 88 -24.23 5.24 39.80
N ALA A 89 -23.76 4.63 38.71
CA ALA A 89 -22.54 5.00 37.98
C ALA A 89 -22.71 6.23 37.06
N GLY A 90 -23.93 6.76 36.89
CA GLY A 90 -24.20 7.88 35.99
C GLY A 90 -24.41 7.50 34.52
N ASN A 91 -24.68 6.22 34.25
CA ASN A 91 -25.02 5.68 32.93
C ASN A 91 -26.54 5.59 32.72
N LEU A 92 -26.97 5.36 31.48
CA LEU A 92 -28.37 5.15 31.10
C LEU A 92 -28.98 3.92 31.82
N PRO A 93 -30.27 3.95 32.20
CA PRO A 93 -30.93 2.78 32.79
C PRO A 93 -30.97 1.58 31.85
N GLN A 94 -30.78 0.37 32.39
CA GLN A 94 -30.75 -0.89 31.62
C GLN A 94 -31.98 -1.10 30.72
N LYS A 95 -33.17 -0.64 31.14
CA LYS A 95 -34.40 -0.73 30.33
C LYS A 95 -34.26 0.07 29.03
N LEU A 96 -33.78 1.31 29.14
CA LEU A 96 -33.57 2.19 27.99
C LEU A 96 -32.42 1.71 27.11
N VAL A 97 -31.32 1.24 27.70
CA VAL A 97 -30.19 0.64 26.98
C VAL A 97 -30.66 -0.52 26.10
N ARG A 98 -31.44 -1.46 26.66
CA ARG A 98 -31.98 -2.60 25.89
C ARG A 98 -32.94 -2.16 24.78
N GLN A 99 -33.74 -1.12 25.02
CA GLN A 99 -34.66 -0.56 24.01
C GLN A 99 -33.90 0.08 22.84
N LEU A 100 -32.95 0.97 23.13
CA LEU A 100 -32.12 1.62 22.10
C LEU A 100 -31.26 0.61 21.35
N PHE A 101 -30.70 -0.40 22.04
CA PHE A 101 -29.91 -1.43 21.38
C PHE A 101 -30.76 -2.33 20.46
N ALA A 102 -31.94 -2.76 20.89
CA ALA A 102 -32.83 -3.56 20.06
C ALA A 102 -33.42 -2.78 18.85
N GLY A 103 -33.36 -1.44 18.89
CA GLY A 103 -33.63 -0.57 17.76
C GLY A 103 -32.34 -0.11 17.07
N ASP A 104 -32.11 1.20 17.09
CA ASP A 104 -31.19 1.95 16.22
C ASP A 104 -29.70 1.60 16.36
N PHE A 105 -29.28 0.95 17.45
CA PHE A 105 -27.87 0.65 17.73
C PHE A 105 -27.45 -0.80 17.38
N SER A 106 -28.38 -1.73 17.16
CA SER A 106 -28.06 -3.13 16.83
C SER A 106 -27.22 -3.27 15.56
N SER A 107 -27.50 -2.47 14.53
CA SER A 107 -26.75 -2.46 13.26
C SER A 107 -25.37 -1.82 13.37
N ALA A 108 -25.11 -1.04 14.42
CA ALA A 108 -23.82 -0.38 14.64
C ALA A 108 -22.78 -1.34 15.27
N GLU A 109 -23.25 -2.38 15.97
CA GLU A 109 -22.42 -3.32 16.72
C GLU A 109 -22.91 -4.76 16.46
N PRO A 110 -22.88 -5.24 15.19
CA PRO A 110 -23.57 -6.47 14.75
C PRO A 110 -23.04 -7.76 15.41
N ASP A 111 -21.83 -7.74 15.95
CA ASP A 111 -21.25 -8.85 16.72
C ASP A 111 -21.96 -9.08 18.08
N PHE A 112 -22.72 -8.09 18.56
CA PHE A 112 -23.39 -8.13 19.87
C PHE A 112 -24.86 -8.54 19.73
N VAL A 113 -25.15 -9.80 20.05
CA VAL A 113 -26.53 -10.33 20.11
C VAL A 113 -27.41 -9.59 21.13
N ARG A 114 -26.82 -9.05 22.21
CA ARG A 114 -27.53 -8.28 23.24
C ARG A 114 -26.60 -7.45 24.14
N VAL A 115 -27.00 -6.20 24.38
CA VAL A 115 -26.39 -5.27 25.36
C VAL A 115 -27.30 -5.14 26.59
N ASN A 116 -26.74 -5.02 27.80
CA ASN A 116 -27.50 -4.90 29.06
C ASN A 116 -27.21 -3.64 29.86
N ARG A 117 -26.01 -3.08 29.75
CA ARG A 117 -25.51 -1.86 30.38
C ARG A 117 -24.95 -0.95 29.29
N GLU A 118 -24.90 0.35 29.55
CA GLU A 118 -24.33 1.32 28.59
C GLU A 118 -22.87 0.97 28.25
N ASP A 119 -22.11 0.51 29.24
CA ASP A 119 -20.70 0.12 29.08
C ASP A 119 -20.51 -1.15 28.23
N ASP A 120 -21.58 -1.93 27.98
CA ASP A 120 -21.53 -3.08 27.08
C ASP A 120 -21.64 -2.64 25.59
N SER A 121 -21.94 -1.35 25.32
CA SER A 121 -22.09 -0.76 23.97
C SER A 121 -21.23 0.50 23.81
N PRO A 122 -19.98 0.35 23.32
CA PRO A 122 -19.12 1.48 22.96
C PRO A 122 -19.81 2.56 22.11
N VAL A 123 -20.63 2.20 21.11
CA VAL A 123 -21.32 3.17 20.24
C VAL A 123 -22.39 3.96 21.01
N LEU A 124 -23.24 3.31 21.82
CA LEU A 124 -24.25 4.00 22.64
C LEU A 124 -23.58 4.90 23.69
N SER A 125 -22.54 4.39 24.37
CA SER A 125 -21.78 5.13 25.37
C SER A 125 -21.12 6.37 24.77
N ARG A 126 -20.48 6.25 23.59
CA ARG A 126 -19.89 7.39 22.87
C ARG A 126 -20.96 8.37 22.42
N THR A 127 -22.04 7.92 21.79
CA THR A 127 -23.14 8.78 21.31
C THR A 127 -23.75 9.59 22.44
N ARG A 128 -24.02 9.00 23.60
CA ARG A 128 -24.51 9.73 24.78
C ARG A 128 -23.51 10.77 25.26
N ARG A 129 -22.23 10.43 25.38
CA ARG A 129 -21.20 11.39 25.81
C ARG A 129 -21.03 12.53 24.80
N LEU A 130 -21.09 12.25 23.51
CA LEU A 130 -21.05 13.24 22.44
C LEU A 130 -22.28 14.18 22.52
N CYS A 131 -23.49 13.66 22.67
CA CYS A 131 -24.70 14.46 22.89
C CYS A 131 -24.58 15.39 24.12
N ARG A 132 -23.86 14.97 25.17
CA ARG A 132 -23.55 15.82 26.33
C ARG A 132 -22.53 16.92 25.99
N LYS A 133 -21.44 16.59 25.29
CA LYS A 133 -20.43 17.57 24.85
C LYS A 133 -21.00 18.60 23.86
N ALA A 134 -21.94 18.17 23.02
CA ALA A 134 -22.72 18.99 22.09
C ALA A 134 -23.73 19.94 22.77
N GLY A 135 -23.93 19.83 24.08
CA GLY A 135 -24.94 20.62 24.80
C GLY A 135 -26.39 20.25 24.45
N LEU A 136 -26.61 19.11 23.80
CA LEU A 136 -27.94 18.59 23.48
C LEU A 136 -28.55 17.87 24.69
N LEU A 137 -27.72 17.09 25.40
CA LEU A 137 -28.08 16.32 26.59
C LEU A 137 -27.43 16.90 27.85
N VAL A 138 -28.24 17.42 28.76
CA VAL A 138 -27.81 17.91 30.08
C VAL A 138 -27.84 16.75 31.08
N TYR A 139 -26.81 16.64 31.93
CA TYR A 139 -26.79 15.70 33.06
C TYR A 139 -26.50 16.45 34.35
N ARG A 140 -27.44 16.42 35.30
CA ARG A 140 -27.38 17.10 36.60
C ARG A 140 -28.20 16.32 37.62
N ASP A 141 -27.79 16.29 38.89
CA ASP A 141 -28.55 15.69 40.00
C ASP A 141 -28.97 14.22 39.74
N LYS A 142 -28.07 13.45 39.09
CA LYS A 142 -28.28 12.07 38.61
C LYS A 142 -29.48 11.90 37.66
N GLN A 143 -29.78 12.93 36.86
CA GLN A 143 -30.84 12.94 35.87
C GLN A 143 -30.34 13.47 34.52
N PHE A 144 -30.77 12.83 33.44
CA PHE A 144 -30.62 13.30 32.08
C PHE A 144 -31.84 14.11 31.66
N ARG A 145 -31.58 15.22 30.95
CA ARG A 145 -32.57 16.16 30.43
C ARG A 145 -32.12 16.72 29.09
N LEU A 146 -33.04 17.08 28.21
CA LEU A 146 -32.70 17.79 26.98
C LEU A 146 -32.42 19.27 27.27
N SER A 147 -31.53 19.89 26.50
CA SER A 147 -31.43 21.36 26.47
C SER A 147 -32.64 21.98 25.77
N LYS A 148 -32.87 23.29 25.97
CA LYS A 148 -33.98 24.00 25.29
C LYS A 148 -33.83 23.91 23.77
N ALA A 149 -32.62 24.14 23.27
CA ALA A 149 -32.31 24.06 21.85
C ALA A 149 -32.50 22.64 21.29
N ALA A 150 -32.11 21.58 22.02
CA ALA A 150 -32.36 20.21 21.60
C ALA A 150 -33.86 19.90 21.44
N ARG A 151 -34.72 20.30 22.39
CA ARG A 151 -36.18 20.12 22.26
C ARG A 151 -36.75 20.86 21.05
N GLN A 152 -36.29 22.10 20.81
CA GLN A 152 -36.72 22.88 19.65
C GLN A 152 -36.28 22.24 18.33
N ALA A 153 -35.04 21.75 18.25
CA ALA A 153 -34.51 21.08 17.07
C ALA A 153 -35.22 19.74 16.79
N LEU A 154 -35.51 18.93 17.81
CA LEU A 154 -36.30 17.70 17.62
C LEU A 154 -37.73 18.00 17.15
N ALA A 155 -38.41 18.99 17.75
CA ALA A 155 -39.80 19.31 17.42
C ALA A 155 -39.97 20.01 16.07
N GLY A 156 -38.95 20.73 15.59
CA GLY A 156 -38.91 21.39 14.29
C GLY A 156 -38.14 20.63 13.21
N GLU A 157 -37.67 19.41 13.50
CA GLU A 157 -36.85 18.58 12.60
C GLU A 157 -35.57 19.29 12.07
N ASP A 158 -34.94 20.14 12.88
CA ASP A 158 -33.69 20.84 12.54
C ASP A 158 -32.47 19.92 12.69
N TRP A 159 -32.38 18.95 11.78
CA TRP A 159 -31.30 17.97 11.72
C TRP A 159 -29.94 18.62 11.43
N SER A 160 -29.91 19.74 10.69
CA SER A 160 -28.70 20.51 10.43
C SER A 160 -28.11 21.11 11.71
N PHE A 161 -28.95 21.64 12.62
CA PHE A 161 -28.50 22.09 13.94
C PHE A 161 -27.96 20.94 14.78
N VAL A 162 -28.67 19.80 14.85
CA VAL A 162 -28.24 18.63 15.62
C VAL A 162 -26.91 18.11 15.11
N TYR A 163 -26.78 17.89 13.80
CA TYR A 163 -25.55 17.41 13.16
C TYR A 163 -24.37 18.35 13.41
N ARG A 164 -24.53 19.66 13.18
CA ARG A 164 -23.49 20.66 13.46
C ARG A 164 -23.03 20.57 14.91
N LYS A 165 -23.96 20.48 15.87
CA LYS A 165 -23.62 20.39 17.30
C LYS A 165 -22.86 19.12 17.65
N LEU A 166 -23.16 17.99 17.01
CA LEU A 166 -22.42 16.75 17.17
C LEU A 166 -21.01 16.86 16.57
N LEU A 167 -20.86 17.41 15.37
CA LEU A 167 -19.56 17.51 14.69
C LEU A 167 -18.63 18.54 15.36
N GLU A 168 -19.15 19.73 15.70
CA GLU A 168 -18.41 20.72 16.51
C GLU A 168 -17.90 20.09 17.82
N ALA A 169 -18.75 19.29 18.49
CA ALA A 169 -18.40 18.61 19.72
C ALA A 169 -17.38 17.48 19.52
N GLN A 170 -17.41 16.77 18.40
CA GLN A 170 -16.46 15.69 18.12
C GLN A 170 -15.06 16.24 17.82
N LEU A 171 -14.96 17.33 17.05
CA LEU A 171 -13.68 18.04 16.83
C LEU A 171 -13.19 18.74 18.12
N SER A 172 -14.09 19.22 18.97
CA SER A 172 -13.74 19.82 20.28
C SER A 172 -13.35 18.81 21.36
N TRP A 173 -13.70 17.53 21.19
CA TRP A 173 -13.49 16.46 22.17
C TRP A 173 -13.04 15.17 21.49
N PRO A 174 -11.88 15.17 20.80
CA PRO A 174 -11.40 14.04 20.01
C PRO A 174 -11.21 12.76 20.84
N GLN A 175 -10.88 12.90 22.13
CA GLN A 175 -10.67 11.77 23.04
C GLN A 175 -11.90 10.87 23.30
N LEU A 176 -13.09 11.27 22.84
CA LEU A 176 -14.26 10.38 22.81
C LEU A 176 -14.05 9.15 21.90
N LEU A 177 -13.03 9.17 21.03
CA LEU A 177 -12.72 8.13 20.05
C LEU A 177 -11.68 7.11 20.52
N GLU A 178 -10.94 7.40 21.59
CA GLU A 178 -9.83 6.57 22.13
C GLU A 178 -10.31 5.34 22.92
N GLU A 179 -11.57 5.33 23.34
CA GLU A 179 -12.03 4.33 24.31
C GLU A 179 -11.96 2.88 23.77
N TYR A 180 -11.47 1.98 24.61
CA TYR A 180 -11.35 0.53 24.35
C TYR A 180 -10.42 0.09 23.20
N ASP A 181 -9.66 0.97 22.55
CA ASP A 181 -8.64 0.55 21.57
C ASP A 181 -7.27 0.19 22.17
N ARG A 182 -7.07 0.50 23.47
CA ARG A 182 -5.86 0.20 24.26
C ARG A 182 -4.58 0.91 23.76
N TYR A 183 -4.72 1.98 22.99
CA TYR A 183 -3.62 2.77 22.47
C TYR A 183 -3.59 4.15 23.14
N ASP A 184 -2.49 4.51 23.79
CA ASP A 184 -2.35 5.80 24.46
C ASP A 184 -1.35 6.68 23.71
N ASP A 185 -1.87 7.72 23.07
CA ASP A 185 -1.17 8.78 22.34
C ASP A 185 -1.38 10.15 22.98
N GLY A 186 -1.94 10.21 24.20
CA GLY A 186 -2.41 11.46 24.81
C GLY A 186 -3.48 12.21 23.99
N GLY A 187 -4.08 11.55 23.00
CA GLY A 187 -5.04 12.12 22.05
C GLY A 187 -4.42 12.86 20.85
N ALA A 188 -3.10 12.76 20.62
CA ALA A 188 -2.41 13.44 19.52
C ALA A 188 -2.95 13.09 18.12
N LEU A 189 -3.21 11.81 17.84
CA LEU A 189 -3.76 11.37 16.55
C LEU A 189 -5.16 11.96 16.31
N ALA A 190 -5.97 11.97 17.37
CA ALA A 190 -7.36 12.42 17.29
C ALA A 190 -7.45 13.96 17.26
N ALA A 191 -6.48 14.67 17.85
CA ALA A 191 -6.35 16.12 17.75
C ALA A 191 -6.04 16.61 16.32
N ALA A 192 -5.34 15.81 15.51
CA ALA A 192 -4.99 16.15 14.11
C ALA A 192 -6.15 15.99 13.10
N PHE A 193 -7.33 15.52 13.52
CA PHE A 193 -8.46 15.28 12.62
C PHE A 193 -8.90 16.49 11.78
N PRO A 194 -8.88 17.75 12.28
CA PRO A 194 -9.14 18.93 11.44
C PRO A 194 -8.14 19.10 10.29
N LEU A 195 -6.87 18.76 10.50
CA LEU A 195 -5.84 18.78 9.44
C LEU A 195 -6.10 17.69 8.40
N LEU A 196 -6.51 16.50 8.83
CA LEU A 196 -6.83 15.38 7.94
C LEU A 196 -8.09 15.65 7.12
N LEU A 197 -9.12 16.27 7.71
CA LEU A 197 -10.27 16.77 6.95
C LEU A 197 -9.86 17.82 5.92
N PHE A 198 -8.92 18.71 6.23
CA PHE A 198 -8.39 19.66 5.25
C PHE A 198 -7.63 18.95 4.11
N ALA A 199 -6.73 18.02 4.42
CA ALA A 199 -5.98 17.25 3.41
C ALA A 199 -6.90 16.45 2.48
N LEU A 200 -7.96 15.85 3.03
CA LEU A 200 -8.94 15.05 2.31
C LEU A 200 -9.96 15.85 1.49
N ARG A 201 -9.88 17.19 1.50
CA ARG A 201 -10.60 18.07 0.56
C ARG A 201 -10.09 17.95 -0.87
N ASP A 202 -8.86 17.47 -1.05
CA ASP A 202 -8.24 17.32 -2.36
C ASP A 202 -9.11 16.48 -3.31
N SER A 203 -9.38 16.98 -4.53
CA SER A 203 -10.25 16.34 -5.51
C SER A 203 -9.55 15.34 -6.43
N ASN A 204 -8.24 15.17 -6.32
CA ASN A 204 -7.47 14.30 -7.21
C ASN A 204 -7.52 12.81 -6.81
N ALA A 205 -7.97 12.50 -5.60
CA ALA A 205 -8.17 11.13 -5.12
C ALA A 205 -9.66 10.82 -4.97
N THR A 206 -10.09 9.68 -5.52
CA THR A 206 -11.47 9.17 -5.43
C THR A 206 -11.66 8.17 -4.28
N LEU A 207 -10.59 7.46 -3.91
CA LEU A 207 -10.53 6.42 -2.89
C LEU A 207 -9.38 6.71 -1.92
N PHE A 208 -9.60 6.38 -0.64
CA PHE A 208 -8.65 6.62 0.44
C PHE A 208 -8.42 5.35 1.28
N TYR A 209 -7.16 5.10 1.61
CA TYR A 209 -6.74 4.03 2.53
C TYR A 209 -6.22 4.59 3.87
N GLU A 210 -6.24 3.79 4.94
CA GLU A 210 -5.72 4.25 6.23
C GLU A 210 -4.20 4.46 6.23
N GLU A 211 -3.47 3.71 5.40
CA GLU A 211 -2.02 3.80 5.22
C GLU A 211 -1.59 5.13 4.60
N GLU A 212 -2.33 5.63 3.62
CA GLU A 212 -2.06 6.89 2.93
C GLU A 212 -1.94 8.08 3.88
N LEU A 213 -2.79 8.11 4.91
CA LEU A 213 -2.85 9.18 5.92
C LEU A 213 -1.93 8.91 7.13
N ALA A 214 -1.54 7.66 7.37
CA ALA A 214 -0.56 7.32 8.39
C ALA A 214 0.81 7.98 8.11
N TRP A 215 1.18 8.14 6.84
CA TRP A 215 2.41 8.85 6.45
C TRP A 215 2.37 10.35 6.78
N LEU A 216 1.22 11.02 6.65
CA LEU A 216 1.09 12.42 7.08
C LEU A 216 1.21 12.55 8.59
N ILE A 217 0.61 11.61 9.33
CA ILE A 217 0.71 11.53 10.80
C ILE A 217 2.17 11.33 11.24
N GLU A 218 2.92 10.46 10.56
CA GLU A 218 4.35 10.23 10.80
C GLU A 218 5.20 11.46 10.42
N ALA A 219 4.93 12.10 9.28
CA ALA A 219 5.62 13.33 8.85
C ALA A 219 5.37 14.54 9.77
N LEU A 220 4.33 14.49 10.60
CA LEU A 220 4.02 15.47 11.66
C LEU A 220 4.66 15.11 13.02
N ASP A 221 5.29 13.94 13.15
CA ASP A 221 5.89 13.39 14.38
C ASP A 221 4.96 13.46 15.61
N LEU A 222 3.66 13.20 15.41
CA LEU A 222 2.64 13.31 16.47
C LEU A 222 2.79 12.25 17.58
N THR A 223 3.38 11.11 17.23
CA THR A 223 3.48 9.91 18.07
C THR A 223 4.85 9.24 17.85
N PRO A 224 5.94 9.87 18.32
CA PRO A 224 7.31 9.46 18.03
C PRO A 224 7.62 8.05 18.53
N GLY A 225 8.34 7.28 17.72
CA GLY A 225 8.83 5.94 18.07
C GLY A 225 7.81 4.80 17.94
N ILE A 226 6.62 5.06 17.38
CA ILE A 226 5.64 4.03 17.06
C ILE A 226 5.64 3.75 15.54
N HIS A 227 5.51 2.48 15.17
CA HIS A 227 5.56 2.04 13.78
C HIS A 227 4.35 2.56 12.99
N TRP A 228 4.58 3.03 11.76
CA TRP A 228 3.54 3.66 10.92
C TRP A 228 2.35 2.74 10.63
N LEU A 229 2.54 1.41 10.64
CA LEU A 229 1.46 0.42 10.54
C LEU A 229 0.50 0.40 11.74
N ASP A 230 1.02 0.61 12.95
CA ASP A 230 0.18 0.69 14.13
C ASP A 230 -0.51 2.07 14.20
N HIS A 231 0.12 3.13 13.66
CA HIS A 231 -0.58 4.37 13.31
C HIS A 231 -1.74 4.08 12.35
N ALA A 232 -1.51 3.47 11.18
CA ALA A 232 -2.55 3.20 10.18
C ALA A 232 -3.75 2.43 10.76
N ARG A 233 -3.49 1.40 11.58
CA ARG A 233 -4.55 0.61 12.24
C ARG A 233 -5.39 1.43 13.23
N VAL A 234 -4.73 2.14 14.15
CA VAL A 234 -5.42 2.93 15.19
C VAL A 234 -6.09 4.14 14.58
N PHE A 235 -5.45 4.79 13.61
CA PHE A 235 -5.99 5.85 12.78
C PHE A 235 -7.24 5.38 12.02
N GLY A 236 -7.18 4.29 11.25
CA GLY A 236 -8.31 3.76 10.50
C GLY A 236 -9.49 3.35 11.38
N LEU A 237 -9.22 2.93 12.62
CA LEU A 237 -10.25 2.73 13.65
C LEU A 237 -10.84 4.05 14.15
N ARG A 238 -10.02 5.02 14.60
CA ARG A 238 -10.47 6.27 15.23
C ARG A 238 -11.07 7.25 14.23
N PHE A 239 -10.43 7.45 13.08
CA PHE A 239 -10.83 8.42 12.06
C PHE A 239 -11.92 7.89 11.16
N PHE A 240 -11.71 6.76 10.48
CA PHE A 240 -12.75 6.24 9.58
C PHE A 240 -13.89 5.59 10.36
N LYS A 241 -13.66 4.42 10.97
CA LYS A 241 -14.73 3.59 11.58
C LYS A 241 -15.47 4.24 12.74
N ARG A 242 -14.80 5.08 13.55
CA ARG A 242 -15.38 5.70 14.75
C ARG A 242 -15.84 7.15 14.56
N PHE A 243 -15.46 7.82 13.48
CA PHE A 243 -15.77 9.23 13.22
C PHE A 243 -16.34 9.45 11.82
N ALA A 244 -15.52 9.44 10.77
CA ALA A 244 -15.88 9.85 9.43
C ALA A 244 -17.01 9.00 8.80
N GLU A 245 -16.99 7.67 9.01
CA GLU A 245 -18.06 6.77 8.58
C GLU A 245 -19.37 7.03 9.37
N PRO A 246 -19.40 7.03 10.74
CA PRO A 246 -20.59 7.45 11.50
C PRO A 246 -21.15 8.84 11.19
N PHE A 247 -20.30 9.80 10.83
CA PHE A 247 -20.73 11.14 10.44
C PHE A 247 -21.18 11.24 8.97
N GLY A 248 -21.11 10.15 8.18
CA GLY A 248 -21.49 10.15 6.77
C GLY A 248 -20.55 10.98 5.87
N LEU A 249 -19.35 11.30 6.35
CA LEU A 249 -18.33 12.04 5.61
C LEU A 249 -17.66 11.14 4.55
N PHE A 250 -17.51 9.86 4.90
CA PHE A 250 -16.92 8.82 4.07
C PHE A 250 -17.76 7.55 4.19
N GLU A 251 -17.72 6.71 3.16
CA GLU A 251 -18.34 5.40 3.16
C GLU A 251 -17.33 4.32 2.74
N PRO A 252 -17.39 3.10 3.31
CA PRO A 252 -16.51 2.02 2.94
C PRO A 252 -17.00 1.36 1.63
N GLU A 253 -16.12 1.29 0.64
CA GLU A 253 -16.37 0.57 -0.61
C GLU A 253 -16.51 -0.96 -0.37
N PRO A 254 -17.03 -1.72 -1.34
CA PRO A 254 -16.85 -3.17 -1.38
C PRO A 254 -15.37 -3.54 -1.28
N GLN A 255 -15.07 -4.70 -0.70
CA GLN A 255 -13.70 -5.21 -0.74
C GLN A 255 -13.35 -5.60 -2.18
N PHE A 256 -12.21 -5.11 -2.69
CA PHE A 256 -11.71 -5.53 -3.98
C PHE A 256 -11.56 -7.04 -4.07
N VAL A 257 -12.15 -7.59 -5.13
CA VAL A 257 -12.04 -8.99 -5.50
C VAL A 257 -11.07 -9.02 -6.69
N PRO A 258 -9.83 -9.47 -6.50
CA PRO A 258 -8.90 -9.58 -7.62
C PRO A 258 -9.41 -10.58 -8.67
N PRO A 259 -9.02 -10.43 -9.96
CA PRO A 259 -9.48 -11.30 -11.05
C PRO A 259 -8.81 -12.69 -11.07
N TRP A 260 -8.20 -13.12 -9.96
CA TRP A 260 -7.50 -14.39 -9.81
C TRP A 260 -7.79 -15.03 -8.45
N GLU A 261 -7.83 -16.36 -8.41
CA GLU A 261 -7.99 -17.14 -7.17
C GLU A 261 -6.62 -17.68 -6.73
N THR A 262 -6.06 -17.11 -5.66
CA THR A 262 -4.84 -17.65 -5.05
C THR A 262 -5.12 -18.81 -4.10
N GLY A 263 -6.32 -18.86 -3.51
CA GLY A 263 -6.70 -19.85 -2.51
C GLY A 263 -6.37 -19.45 -1.06
N GLN A 264 -5.69 -18.32 -0.88
CA GLN A 264 -5.55 -17.66 0.43
C GLN A 264 -6.81 -16.84 0.76
N GLN A 265 -7.11 -16.66 2.05
CA GLN A 265 -8.01 -15.60 2.48
C GLN A 265 -7.26 -14.27 2.48
N VAL A 266 -7.72 -13.32 1.65
CA VAL A 266 -7.20 -11.94 1.63
C VAL A 266 -7.18 -11.36 3.03
N PHE A 267 -6.06 -10.76 3.41
CA PHE A 267 -5.68 -10.48 4.80
C PHE A 267 -6.75 -9.66 5.57
N PRO A 268 -7.53 -10.25 6.49
CA PRO A 268 -8.80 -9.69 6.95
C PRO A 268 -8.67 -8.56 7.98
N GLN A 269 -7.44 -8.16 8.34
CA GLN A 269 -7.18 -7.11 9.33
C GLN A 269 -7.24 -5.69 8.75
N PHE A 270 -7.24 -5.57 7.43
CA PHE A 270 -7.20 -4.30 6.70
C PHE A 270 -8.59 -3.71 6.46
N GLY A 271 -8.66 -2.37 6.42
CA GLY A 271 -9.86 -1.65 6.01
C GLY A 271 -10.13 -1.76 4.51
N ARG A 272 -11.40 -1.58 4.14
CA ARG A 272 -11.81 -1.31 2.75
C ARG A 272 -11.30 0.07 2.32
N ALA A 273 -11.16 0.32 1.02
CA ALA A 273 -11.06 1.70 0.53
C ALA A 273 -12.27 2.51 1.01
N ARG A 274 -12.08 3.81 1.30
CA ARG A 274 -13.17 4.74 1.64
C ARG A 274 -13.36 5.73 0.53
N ARG A 275 -14.60 5.95 0.12
CA ARG A 275 -15.00 7.03 -0.78
C ARG A 275 -15.47 8.23 0.01
N ARG A 276 -15.11 9.43 -0.43
CA ARG A 276 -15.62 10.71 0.11
C ARG A 276 -17.05 10.95 -0.39
N THR A 277 -17.96 11.33 0.50
CA THR A 277 -19.38 11.52 0.12
C THR A 277 -19.66 12.96 -0.34
N GLU A 278 -20.74 13.16 -1.10
CA GLU A 278 -21.26 14.50 -1.42
C GLU A 278 -21.61 15.33 -0.17
N LEU A 279 -21.85 14.69 0.98
CA LEU A 279 -22.08 15.40 2.24
C LEU A 279 -20.81 16.14 2.67
N PHE A 280 -19.63 15.53 2.56
CA PHE A 280 -18.35 16.17 2.89
C PHE A 280 -18.19 17.50 2.14
N ASP A 281 -18.38 17.47 0.81
CA ASP A 281 -18.07 18.59 -0.07
C ASP A 281 -18.97 19.82 0.19
N ARG A 282 -20.22 19.62 0.61
CA ARG A 282 -21.17 20.71 0.94
C ARG A 282 -21.22 21.10 2.42
N LEU A 283 -20.59 20.34 3.30
CA LEU A 283 -20.67 20.53 4.75
C LEU A 283 -19.75 21.64 5.26
N PHE A 284 -18.55 21.72 4.70
CA PHE A 284 -17.49 22.61 5.16
C PHE A 284 -17.42 23.88 4.31
N ARG A 285 -17.35 25.04 4.97
CA ARG A 285 -17.01 26.31 4.32
C ARG A 285 -15.56 26.64 4.64
N TRP A 286 -14.70 26.51 3.66
CA TRP A 286 -13.26 26.73 3.80
C TRP A 286 -12.91 28.21 3.62
N HIS A 287 -12.11 28.75 4.52
CA HIS A 287 -11.59 30.12 4.51
C HIS A 287 -10.20 30.24 3.86
N VAL A 288 -9.67 29.10 3.40
CA VAL A 288 -8.38 28.92 2.74
C VAL A 288 -8.55 28.12 1.45
N ASP A 289 -7.58 28.22 0.55
CA ASP A 289 -7.51 27.41 -0.66
C ASP A 289 -7.36 25.90 -0.33
N PRO A 290 -7.72 24.99 -1.24
CA PRO A 290 -7.41 23.56 -1.09
C PRO A 290 -5.89 23.33 -1.10
N PRO A 291 -5.42 22.12 -0.75
CA PRO A 291 -4.01 21.75 -0.85
C PRO A 291 -3.36 22.19 -2.18
N ALA A 292 -2.14 22.74 -2.09
CA ALA A 292 -1.48 23.41 -3.21
C ALA A 292 -1.01 22.44 -4.32
N ARG A 293 -1.00 21.14 -4.02
CA ARG A 293 -0.73 20.03 -4.94
C ARG A 293 -1.71 18.91 -4.66
N GLY A 294 -1.97 18.11 -5.69
CA GLY A 294 -2.69 16.84 -5.58
C GLY A 294 -2.05 15.96 -4.50
N VAL A 295 -2.70 15.94 -3.33
CA VAL A 295 -2.19 15.42 -2.06
C VAL A 295 -1.61 14.02 -2.20
N ILE A 296 -2.32 13.15 -2.92
CA ILE A 296 -1.82 11.87 -3.40
C ILE A 296 -2.53 11.55 -4.72
N THR A 297 -1.81 11.45 -5.84
CA THR A 297 -2.36 10.88 -7.08
C THR A 297 -2.48 9.36 -6.96
N ASP A 298 -3.34 8.74 -7.74
CA ASP A 298 -3.56 7.28 -7.74
C ASP A 298 -2.25 6.49 -7.91
N GLN A 299 -1.41 6.94 -8.85
CA GLN A 299 -0.04 6.44 -9.07
C GLN A 299 0.87 6.66 -7.85
N ALA A 300 0.83 7.83 -7.20
CA ALA A 300 1.64 8.13 -6.02
C ALA A 300 1.23 7.31 -4.79
N ALA A 301 -0.06 7.00 -4.66
CA ALA A 301 -0.61 6.11 -3.65
C ALA A 301 -0.17 4.66 -3.90
N ALA A 302 -0.35 4.15 -5.12
CA ALA A 302 0.04 2.78 -5.47
C ALA A 302 1.53 2.52 -5.25
N THR A 303 2.42 3.43 -5.69
CA THR A 303 3.87 3.33 -5.44
C THR A 303 4.21 3.31 -3.93
N ARG A 304 3.46 4.03 -3.08
CA ARG A 304 3.63 3.98 -1.61
C ARG A 304 3.14 2.68 -0.99
N ILE A 305 2.01 2.16 -1.46
CA ILE A 305 1.50 0.87 -1.02
C ILE A 305 2.51 -0.24 -1.40
N MET A 306 3.15 -0.16 -2.57
CA MET A 306 4.24 -1.05 -2.94
C MET A 306 5.48 -0.92 -2.04
N TYR A 307 5.84 0.29 -1.61
CA TYR A 307 6.91 0.48 -0.63
C TYR A 307 6.61 -0.24 0.71
N ALA A 308 5.37 -0.16 1.18
CA ALA A 308 4.91 -0.91 2.35
C ALA A 308 4.97 -2.44 2.16
N ALA A 309 4.73 -2.92 0.94
CA ALA A 309 4.91 -4.34 0.59
C ALA A 309 6.36 -4.79 0.81
N TYR A 310 7.35 -3.91 0.57
CA TYR A 310 8.77 -4.22 0.77
C TYR A 310 9.23 -4.14 2.23
N GLU A 311 8.77 -3.15 3.00
CA GLU A 311 9.10 -3.07 4.43
C GLU A 311 8.54 -4.25 5.24
N GLY A 312 7.38 -4.77 4.84
CA GLY A 312 6.72 -5.89 5.50
C GLY A 312 7.43 -7.25 5.38
N THR A 313 8.46 -7.38 4.53
CA THR A 313 9.21 -8.62 4.27
C THR A 313 10.05 -9.13 5.45
N HIS A 314 9.85 -8.59 6.66
CA HIS A 314 10.36 -9.14 7.92
C HIS A 314 9.64 -10.46 8.24
N GLY A 315 10.26 -11.56 7.76
CA GLY A 315 9.66 -12.89 7.67
C GLY A 315 8.84 -13.35 8.87
N ARG A 316 7.62 -13.80 8.60
CA ARG A 316 6.76 -14.45 9.60
C ARG A 316 7.31 -15.82 9.98
N ILE A 317 7.09 -16.17 11.24
CA ILE A 317 7.71 -17.30 11.94
C ILE A 317 7.24 -18.67 11.40
N ASP A 318 6.17 -18.74 10.61
CA ASP A 318 5.53 -19.98 10.15
C ASP A 318 5.88 -20.41 8.71
N GLY A 319 6.57 -19.57 7.92
CA GLY A 319 6.92 -19.88 6.54
C GLY A 319 5.72 -19.94 5.57
N SER A 320 4.58 -19.35 5.94
CA SER A 320 3.48 -19.08 5.00
C SER A 320 3.88 -18.02 3.96
N GLU A 321 3.27 -18.08 2.78
CA GLU A 321 3.46 -17.08 1.71
C GLU A 321 3.12 -15.68 2.24
N ASP A 322 3.80 -14.64 1.73
CA ASP A 322 3.76 -13.30 2.34
C ASP A 322 2.43 -12.55 2.07
N SER A 323 1.42 -12.94 2.83
CA SER A 323 0.06 -12.38 2.83
C SER A 323 0.00 -10.89 3.21
N TRP A 324 1.07 -10.31 3.77
CA TRP A 324 1.19 -8.86 3.87
C TRP A 324 1.48 -8.26 2.50
N THR A 325 2.55 -8.74 1.87
CA THR A 325 3.01 -8.28 0.56
C THR A 325 1.95 -8.49 -0.52
N GLU A 326 1.24 -9.63 -0.52
CA GLU A 326 0.09 -9.89 -1.40
C GLU A 326 -1.02 -8.83 -1.21
N ALA A 327 -1.44 -8.56 0.02
CA ALA A 327 -2.50 -7.59 0.31
C ALA A 327 -2.12 -6.15 -0.08
N MET A 328 -0.84 -5.77 0.04
CA MET A 328 -0.34 -4.49 -0.47
C MET A 328 -0.38 -4.44 -2.00
N CYS A 329 0.06 -5.51 -2.69
CA CYS A 329 -0.03 -5.56 -4.16
C CYS A 329 -1.48 -5.39 -4.65
N TYR A 330 -2.46 -6.04 -3.99
CA TYR A 330 -3.87 -5.91 -4.37
C TYR A 330 -4.42 -4.50 -4.14
N ARG A 331 -4.07 -3.84 -3.04
CA ARG A 331 -4.46 -2.44 -2.80
C ARG A 331 -3.80 -1.48 -3.77
N ALA A 332 -2.56 -1.73 -4.17
CA ALA A 332 -1.88 -0.94 -5.19
C ALA A 332 -2.58 -1.07 -6.55
N ILE A 333 -3.02 -2.28 -6.93
CA ILE A 333 -3.79 -2.56 -8.16
C ILE A 333 -5.21 -1.98 -8.10
N GLU A 334 -5.90 -2.09 -6.96
CA GLU A 334 -7.21 -1.45 -6.72
C GLU A 334 -7.12 0.08 -6.87
N ARG A 335 -6.00 0.68 -6.44
CA ARG A 335 -5.76 2.12 -6.53
C ARG A 335 -5.32 2.57 -7.93
N CYS A 336 -4.41 1.83 -8.56
CA CYS A 336 -3.80 2.15 -9.86
C CYS A 336 -3.59 0.83 -10.63
N PRO A 337 -4.54 0.43 -11.51
CA PRO A 337 -4.50 -0.88 -12.17
C PRO A 337 -3.25 -1.13 -13.01
N ASP A 338 -2.57 -0.09 -13.47
CA ASP A 338 -1.35 -0.13 -14.26
C ASP A 338 -0.06 -0.03 -13.41
N GLN A 339 -0.15 -0.28 -12.09
CA GLN A 339 1.00 -0.43 -11.20
C GLN A 339 1.78 -1.73 -11.51
N ALA A 340 2.62 -1.71 -12.54
CA ALA A 340 3.39 -2.86 -13.03
C ALA A 340 4.15 -3.62 -11.93
N ASP A 341 4.69 -2.91 -10.93
CA ASP A 341 5.47 -3.50 -9.84
C ASP A 341 4.65 -4.51 -9.01
N ALA A 342 3.37 -4.24 -8.77
CA ALA A 342 2.49 -5.12 -8.01
C ALA A 342 2.37 -6.51 -8.66
N TYR A 343 2.27 -6.55 -9.99
CA TYR A 343 2.21 -7.78 -10.77
C TYR A 343 3.55 -8.53 -10.78
N VAL A 344 4.69 -7.82 -10.84
CA VAL A 344 6.03 -8.41 -10.70
C VAL A 344 6.19 -9.08 -9.34
N VAL A 345 5.77 -8.43 -8.27
CA VAL A 345 5.85 -8.97 -6.90
C VAL A 345 4.93 -10.18 -6.73
N LEU A 346 3.68 -10.10 -7.17
CA LEU A 346 2.74 -11.23 -7.12
C LEU A 346 3.24 -12.45 -7.91
N ALA A 347 3.77 -12.24 -9.11
CA ALA A 347 4.34 -13.31 -9.93
C ALA A 347 5.53 -14.01 -9.25
N ARG A 348 6.35 -13.27 -8.49
CA ARG A 348 7.45 -13.82 -7.69
C ARG A 348 6.98 -14.56 -6.44
N LEU A 349 6.01 -14.03 -5.69
CA LEU A 349 5.41 -14.73 -4.55
C LEU A 349 4.85 -16.10 -4.96
N TYR A 350 4.25 -16.17 -6.14
CA TYR A 350 3.65 -17.37 -6.70
C TYR A 350 4.51 -18.07 -7.78
N GLU A 351 5.83 -17.89 -7.79
CA GLU A 351 6.73 -18.48 -8.80
C GLU A 351 6.64 -20.01 -8.88
N HIS A 352 6.36 -20.65 -7.74
CA HIS A 352 6.19 -22.09 -7.58
C HIS A 352 4.86 -22.60 -8.20
N ARG A 353 3.95 -21.70 -8.58
CA ARG A 353 2.72 -21.95 -9.36
C ARG A 353 2.82 -21.17 -10.68
N PRO A 354 3.67 -21.59 -11.63
CA PRO A 354 4.05 -20.76 -12.78
C PRO A 354 2.88 -20.39 -13.71
N GLN A 355 1.80 -21.18 -13.76
CA GLN A 355 0.56 -20.82 -14.47
C GLN A 355 -0.21 -19.65 -13.82
N LEU A 356 -0.15 -19.52 -12.49
CA LEU A 356 -0.71 -18.38 -11.76
C LEU A 356 0.24 -17.18 -11.85
N ALA A 357 1.56 -17.39 -11.75
CA ALA A 357 2.57 -16.37 -12.01
C ALA A 357 2.38 -15.73 -13.40
N LEU A 358 2.16 -16.54 -14.43
CA LEU A 358 1.92 -16.05 -15.80
C LEU A 358 0.67 -15.17 -15.87
N ARG A 359 -0.44 -15.55 -15.22
CA ARG A 359 -1.67 -14.74 -15.20
C ARG A 359 -1.45 -13.35 -14.59
N PHE A 360 -0.72 -13.25 -13.47
CA PHE A 360 -0.38 -11.93 -12.90
C PHE A 360 0.38 -11.08 -13.92
N VAL A 361 1.39 -11.65 -14.58
CA VAL A 361 2.21 -10.92 -15.55
C VAL A 361 1.41 -10.51 -16.77
N GLU A 362 0.53 -11.38 -17.29
CA GLU A 362 -0.30 -11.09 -18.46
C GLU A 362 -1.33 -9.99 -18.15
N THR A 363 -2.04 -10.06 -17.02
CA THR A 363 -2.95 -8.97 -16.61
C THR A 363 -2.22 -7.66 -16.37
N GLY A 364 -1.00 -7.68 -15.82
CA GLY A 364 -0.19 -6.48 -15.67
C GLY A 364 0.18 -5.85 -17.01
N LEU A 365 0.59 -6.67 -18.00
CA LEU A 365 0.96 -6.17 -19.34
C LEU A 365 -0.25 -5.65 -20.12
N GLU A 366 -1.44 -6.23 -19.90
CA GLU A 366 -2.70 -5.68 -20.41
C GLU A 366 -2.99 -4.31 -19.79
N ALA A 367 -2.81 -4.16 -18.48
CA ALA A 367 -3.03 -2.89 -17.78
C ALA A 367 -2.01 -1.80 -18.18
N THR A 368 -0.75 -2.17 -18.44
CA THR A 368 0.30 -1.21 -18.85
C THR A 368 0.46 -1.06 -20.36
N ALA A 369 -0.46 -1.59 -21.17
CA ALA A 369 -0.28 -1.71 -22.64
C ALA A 369 -0.08 -0.38 -23.37
N ASP A 370 -0.65 0.72 -22.85
CA ASP A 370 -0.54 2.07 -23.43
C ASP A 370 0.67 2.87 -22.89
N GLN A 371 1.33 2.39 -21.83
CA GLN A 371 2.50 3.06 -21.25
C GLN A 371 3.71 3.01 -22.19
N LYS A 372 4.51 4.07 -22.17
CA LYS A 372 5.73 4.24 -22.99
C LYS A 372 6.80 4.96 -22.14
N PRO A 373 8.09 4.72 -22.38
CA PRO A 373 9.15 5.40 -21.64
C PRO A 373 9.21 6.88 -22.01
N GLU A 374 9.20 7.76 -21.01
CA GLU A 374 9.39 9.21 -21.18
C GLU A 374 10.86 9.61 -21.00
N VAL A 375 11.75 9.08 -21.86
CA VAL A 375 13.18 9.39 -21.85
C VAL A 375 13.64 10.12 -23.12
N PRO A 376 14.56 11.10 -23.02
CA PRO A 376 15.22 11.69 -24.19
C PRO A 376 15.94 10.67 -25.09
N ASP A 377 16.01 10.98 -26.39
CA ASP A 377 16.70 10.15 -27.39
C ASP A 377 18.14 9.80 -26.95
N GLY A 378 18.47 8.50 -26.96
CA GLY A 378 19.78 7.98 -26.60
C GLY A 378 20.00 7.69 -25.12
N LEU A 379 18.99 7.90 -24.25
CA LEU A 379 18.98 7.39 -22.88
C LEU A 379 18.23 6.06 -22.78
N SER A 380 18.50 5.31 -21.71
CA SER A 380 17.88 3.99 -21.49
C SER A 380 16.43 4.16 -21.03
N ALA A 381 15.53 3.32 -21.52
CA ALA A 381 14.13 3.28 -21.05
C ALA A 381 14.03 2.90 -19.56
N TRP A 382 15.10 2.33 -18.99
CA TRP A 382 15.23 2.02 -17.57
C TRP A 382 15.40 3.26 -16.67
N ASP A 383 15.80 4.41 -17.23
CA ASP A 383 15.98 5.64 -16.47
C ASP A 383 14.63 6.30 -16.11
N ASP A 384 13.57 6.05 -16.89
CA ASP A 384 12.19 6.31 -16.48
C ASP A 384 11.81 5.36 -15.33
N HIS A 385 11.57 5.94 -14.15
CA HIS A 385 11.28 5.18 -12.95
C HIS A 385 9.90 4.52 -12.93
N LEU A 386 8.92 5.04 -13.69
CA LEU A 386 7.60 4.41 -13.83
C LEU A 386 7.66 3.28 -14.85
N PHE A 387 8.25 3.55 -16.02
CA PHE A 387 8.33 2.56 -17.09
C PHE A 387 9.31 1.41 -16.80
N ARG A 388 10.29 1.61 -15.90
CA ARG A 388 11.19 0.55 -15.38
C ARG A 388 10.44 -0.70 -14.92
N ASP A 389 9.29 -0.55 -14.30
CA ASP A 389 8.55 -1.69 -13.77
C ASP A 389 7.81 -2.47 -14.87
N VAL A 390 7.47 -1.82 -15.99
CA VAL A 390 7.00 -2.47 -17.24
C VAL A 390 8.13 -3.31 -17.87
N ILE A 391 9.37 -2.82 -17.86
CA ILE A 391 10.54 -3.60 -18.30
C ILE A 391 10.72 -4.84 -17.40
N ARG A 392 10.62 -4.68 -16.08
CA ARG A 392 10.66 -5.81 -15.13
C ARG A 392 9.51 -6.80 -15.35
N LEU A 393 8.35 -6.33 -15.77
CA LEU A 393 7.19 -7.16 -16.05
C LEU A 393 7.37 -8.01 -17.32
N HIS A 394 7.87 -7.43 -18.41
CA HIS A 394 8.29 -8.19 -19.60
C HIS A 394 9.39 -9.22 -19.28
N PHE A 395 10.36 -8.87 -18.45
CA PHE A 395 11.41 -9.78 -17.99
C PHE A 395 10.85 -10.95 -17.17
N THR A 396 9.97 -10.65 -16.21
CA THR A 396 9.30 -11.68 -15.41
C THR A 396 8.46 -12.60 -16.30
N ARG A 397 7.86 -12.10 -17.39
CA ARG A 397 7.17 -12.93 -18.39
C ARG A 397 8.11 -13.93 -19.07
N ALA A 398 9.29 -13.46 -19.49
CA ALA A 398 10.30 -14.31 -20.13
C ALA A 398 10.75 -15.44 -19.18
N GLU A 399 11.03 -15.12 -17.91
CA GLU A 399 11.38 -16.10 -16.88
C GLU A 399 10.27 -17.15 -16.65
N VAL A 400 9.01 -16.71 -16.51
CA VAL A 400 7.87 -17.61 -16.28
C VAL A 400 7.55 -18.47 -17.50
N LEU A 401 7.57 -17.92 -18.71
CA LEU A 401 7.38 -18.68 -19.95
C LEU A 401 8.48 -19.73 -20.13
N HIS A 402 9.73 -19.38 -19.84
CA HIS A 402 10.85 -20.31 -19.86
C HIS A 402 10.69 -21.43 -18.81
N ALA A 403 10.26 -21.09 -17.59
CA ALA A 403 9.97 -22.08 -16.53
C ALA A 403 8.80 -23.02 -16.88
N LEU A 404 7.85 -22.57 -17.71
CA LEU A 404 6.77 -23.39 -18.28
C LEU A 404 7.19 -24.23 -19.50
N GLY A 405 8.44 -24.09 -19.98
CA GLY A 405 8.93 -24.74 -21.19
C GLY A 405 8.40 -24.15 -22.50
N ASN A 406 7.76 -22.96 -22.45
CA ASN A 406 7.31 -22.23 -23.64
C ASN A 406 8.47 -21.38 -24.20
N PHE A 407 9.51 -22.08 -24.68
CA PHE A 407 10.82 -21.50 -24.99
C PHE A 407 10.76 -20.38 -26.04
N GLU A 408 10.11 -20.60 -27.19
CA GLU A 408 10.06 -19.58 -28.25
C GLU A 408 9.32 -18.32 -27.81
N ALA A 409 8.21 -18.44 -27.06
CA ALA A 409 7.53 -17.26 -26.50
C ALA A 409 8.40 -16.52 -25.46
N ALA A 410 9.22 -17.23 -24.68
CA ALA A 410 10.19 -16.61 -23.78
C ALA A 410 11.29 -15.86 -24.55
N PHE A 411 11.78 -16.44 -25.66
CA PHE A 411 12.77 -15.81 -26.54
C PHE A 411 12.21 -14.56 -27.22
N GLU A 412 10.97 -14.59 -27.70
CA GLU A 412 10.26 -13.41 -28.20
C GLU A 412 10.16 -12.30 -27.13
N GLN A 413 9.97 -12.64 -25.85
CA GLN A 413 9.98 -11.63 -24.77
C GLN A 413 11.38 -11.06 -24.51
N PHE A 414 12.45 -11.86 -24.59
CA PHE A 414 13.81 -11.34 -24.48
C PHE A 414 14.19 -10.45 -25.67
N GLU A 415 13.83 -10.84 -26.90
CA GLU A 415 14.00 -10.01 -28.09
C GLU A 415 13.19 -8.71 -27.98
N ARG A 416 11.99 -8.77 -27.40
CA ARG A 416 11.16 -7.59 -27.11
C ARG A 416 11.80 -6.66 -26.07
N LEU A 417 12.45 -7.18 -25.03
CA LEU A 417 13.17 -6.37 -24.04
C LEU A 417 14.31 -5.58 -24.69
N LEU A 418 15.11 -6.23 -25.54
CA LEU A 418 16.20 -5.58 -26.28
C LEU A 418 15.72 -4.53 -27.31
N GLN A 419 14.46 -4.61 -27.75
CA GLN A 419 13.82 -3.55 -28.54
C GLN A 419 13.31 -2.38 -27.68
N ILE A 420 12.84 -2.66 -26.46
CA ILE A 420 12.31 -1.66 -25.53
C ILE A 420 13.45 -0.84 -24.90
N ASP A 421 14.52 -1.52 -24.48
CA ASP A 421 15.73 -0.91 -23.92
C ASP A 421 16.97 -1.48 -24.61
N PRO A 422 17.41 -0.89 -25.74
CA PRO A 422 18.60 -1.34 -26.46
C PRO A 422 19.90 -1.24 -25.65
N ALA A 423 19.92 -0.42 -24.59
CA ALA A 423 21.03 -0.33 -23.63
C ALA A 423 21.09 -1.53 -22.66
N ASP A 424 20.05 -2.36 -22.61
CA ASP A 424 19.89 -3.55 -21.79
C ASP A 424 20.27 -3.37 -20.31
N ALA A 425 19.73 -2.33 -19.67
CA ALA A 425 20.10 -1.95 -18.30
C ALA A 425 19.66 -2.98 -17.24
N ILE A 426 18.74 -3.89 -17.58
CA ILE A 426 18.34 -5.05 -16.76
C ILE A 426 19.21 -6.31 -17.02
N CYS A 427 20.14 -6.26 -17.99
CA CYS A 427 20.98 -7.37 -18.43
C CYS A 427 20.16 -8.58 -18.94
N SER A 428 19.04 -8.32 -19.64
CA SER A 428 18.15 -9.34 -20.20
C SER A 428 18.85 -10.27 -21.19
N ARG A 429 19.88 -9.79 -21.90
CA ARG A 429 20.70 -10.57 -22.83
C ARG A 429 21.41 -11.74 -22.15
N ASP A 430 21.91 -11.58 -20.93
CA ASP A 430 22.61 -12.63 -20.20
C ASP A 430 21.69 -13.80 -19.83
N TYR A 431 20.46 -13.47 -19.45
CA TYR A 431 19.39 -14.45 -19.21
C TYR A 431 18.93 -15.08 -20.53
N TYR A 432 18.82 -14.31 -21.61
CA TYR A 432 18.43 -14.82 -22.91
C TYR A 432 19.45 -15.84 -23.46
N VAL A 433 20.74 -15.53 -23.43
CA VAL A 433 21.80 -16.45 -23.86
C VAL A 433 21.81 -17.72 -23.00
N ALA A 434 21.64 -17.61 -21.68
CA ALA A 434 21.51 -18.77 -20.80
C ALA A 434 20.29 -19.64 -21.15
N ALA A 435 19.13 -19.03 -21.41
CA ALA A 435 17.90 -19.74 -21.79
C ALA A 435 18.04 -20.44 -23.16
N LEU A 436 18.68 -19.80 -24.15
CA LEU A 436 19.00 -20.41 -25.44
C LEU A 436 19.94 -21.61 -25.29
N LEU A 437 20.95 -21.51 -24.42
CA LEU A 437 21.88 -22.61 -24.12
C LEU A 437 21.19 -23.77 -23.39
N GLU A 438 20.24 -23.49 -22.49
CA GLU A 438 19.43 -24.51 -21.82
C GLU A 438 18.51 -25.25 -22.81
N ALA A 439 17.92 -24.53 -23.77
CA ALA A 439 17.05 -25.09 -24.81
C ALA A 439 17.80 -25.73 -26.00
N GLY A 440 19.14 -25.65 -26.06
CA GLY A 440 19.94 -26.22 -27.15
C GLY A 440 20.13 -25.33 -28.39
N GLN A 441 19.67 -24.08 -28.36
CA GLN A 441 19.68 -23.13 -29.47
C GLN A 441 21.03 -22.39 -29.59
N TYR A 442 22.12 -23.15 -29.76
CA TYR A 442 23.50 -22.65 -29.61
C TYR A 442 23.91 -21.58 -30.63
N ASP A 443 23.38 -21.63 -31.86
CA ASP A 443 23.72 -20.64 -32.88
C ASP A 443 23.05 -19.28 -32.62
N ARG A 444 21.78 -19.28 -32.19
CA ARG A 444 21.10 -18.07 -31.67
C ARG A 444 21.82 -17.54 -30.42
N ALA A 445 22.25 -18.42 -29.51
CA ALA A 445 22.99 -18.02 -28.30
C ALA A 445 24.29 -17.27 -28.65
N ARG A 446 24.97 -17.70 -29.72
CA ARG A 446 26.14 -17.00 -30.26
C ARG A 446 25.78 -15.66 -30.87
N GLU A 447 24.75 -15.59 -31.72
CA GLU A 447 24.34 -14.34 -32.38
C GLU A 447 23.92 -13.26 -31.36
N VAL A 448 23.14 -13.65 -30.34
CA VAL A 448 22.73 -12.75 -29.26
C VAL A 448 23.93 -12.29 -28.42
N GLY A 449 24.83 -13.21 -28.04
CA GLY A 449 26.05 -12.89 -27.27
C GLY A 449 27.09 -12.06 -28.03
N GLU A 450 27.21 -12.23 -29.35
CA GLU A 450 28.11 -11.45 -30.22
C GLU A 450 27.54 -10.08 -30.62
N SER A 451 26.22 -9.88 -30.54
CA SER A 451 25.55 -8.61 -30.87
C SER A 451 25.64 -7.54 -29.78
N ALA A 452 26.50 -7.76 -28.77
CA ALA A 452 26.66 -6.87 -27.63
C ALA A 452 27.83 -5.91 -27.88
N ASP A 453 27.55 -4.60 -27.89
CA ASP A 453 28.53 -3.54 -28.13
C ASP A 453 29.21 -3.21 -26.79
N ASP A 454 30.06 -4.13 -26.32
CA ASP A 454 30.46 -4.28 -24.92
C ASP A 454 31.38 -3.16 -24.41
N GLY A 455 30.77 -2.04 -24.01
CA GLY A 455 31.41 -1.00 -23.19
C GLY A 455 31.53 -1.36 -21.70
N MET A 456 30.87 -2.42 -21.22
CA MET A 456 30.93 -2.87 -19.81
C MET A 456 31.13 -4.40 -19.69
N PRO A 457 32.36 -4.87 -19.40
CA PRO A 457 32.65 -6.28 -19.19
C PRO A 457 32.11 -6.77 -17.83
N PHE A 458 31.11 -7.65 -17.85
CA PHE A 458 30.59 -8.39 -16.69
C PHE A 458 30.83 -9.90 -16.87
N ALA A 459 30.90 -10.65 -15.76
CA ALA A 459 31.16 -12.10 -15.81
C ALA A 459 30.20 -12.86 -16.73
N ALA A 460 28.93 -12.43 -16.80
CA ALA A 460 27.92 -13.14 -17.58
C ALA A 460 28.24 -13.19 -19.09
N SER A 461 28.70 -12.09 -19.71
CA SER A 461 29.14 -12.08 -21.11
C SER A 461 30.28 -13.09 -21.35
N TYR A 462 31.37 -13.03 -20.58
CA TYR A 462 32.50 -13.95 -20.75
C TYR A 462 32.12 -15.42 -20.55
N TRP A 463 31.43 -15.73 -19.45
CA TRP A 463 31.13 -17.12 -19.08
C TRP A 463 30.05 -17.74 -19.98
N ASN A 464 29.06 -16.96 -20.44
CA ASN A 464 28.12 -17.40 -21.46
C ASN A 464 28.81 -17.62 -22.81
N ASN A 465 29.64 -16.68 -23.26
CA ASN A 465 30.36 -16.83 -24.53
C ASN A 465 31.30 -18.05 -24.54
N ALA A 466 31.98 -18.34 -23.42
CA ALA A 466 32.77 -19.56 -23.25
C ALA A 466 31.91 -20.84 -23.30
N LEU A 467 30.74 -20.86 -22.65
CA LEU A 467 29.80 -21.99 -22.70
C LEU A 467 29.22 -22.19 -24.10
N THR A 468 28.85 -21.11 -24.80
CA THR A 468 28.32 -21.14 -26.17
C THR A 468 29.34 -21.74 -27.15
N ALA A 469 30.59 -21.26 -27.13
CA ALA A 469 31.63 -21.81 -28.00
C ALA A 469 31.91 -23.30 -27.70
N PHE A 470 31.82 -23.72 -26.43
CA PHE A 470 31.92 -25.12 -26.04
C PHE A 470 30.74 -25.96 -26.58
N ALA A 471 29.50 -25.45 -26.46
CA ALA A 471 28.29 -26.11 -26.94
C ALA A 471 28.31 -26.31 -28.48
N GLN A 472 28.80 -25.31 -29.21
CA GLN A 472 29.04 -25.37 -30.66
C GLN A 472 30.25 -26.24 -31.06
N LYS A 473 30.99 -26.78 -30.08
CA LYS A 473 32.18 -27.64 -30.26
C LYS A 473 33.38 -26.92 -30.91
N ASP A 474 33.42 -25.58 -30.92
CA ASP A 474 34.62 -24.84 -31.27
C ASP A 474 35.61 -24.88 -30.11
N ARG A 475 36.41 -25.94 -30.07
CA ARG A 475 37.39 -26.17 -29.02
C ARG A 475 38.42 -25.03 -28.89
N ARG A 476 38.83 -24.39 -29.99
CA ARG A 476 39.87 -23.35 -29.93
C ARG A 476 39.29 -22.08 -29.30
N ARG A 477 38.12 -21.65 -29.78
CA ARG A 477 37.44 -20.48 -29.25
C ARG A 477 36.99 -20.68 -27.80
N ALA A 478 36.42 -21.85 -27.48
CA ALA A 478 36.02 -22.18 -26.11
C ALA A 478 37.20 -22.18 -25.12
N GLN A 479 38.39 -22.59 -25.55
CA GLN A 479 39.60 -22.54 -24.71
C GLN A 479 40.10 -21.10 -24.49
N ALA A 480 40.03 -20.23 -25.51
CA ALA A 480 40.40 -18.82 -25.38
C ALA A 480 39.41 -18.09 -24.46
N LEU A 481 38.11 -18.13 -24.78
CA LEU A 481 37.07 -17.45 -24.01
C LEU A 481 36.97 -17.94 -22.56
N LEU A 482 37.26 -19.22 -22.29
CA LEU A 482 37.32 -19.71 -20.90
C LEU A 482 38.53 -19.13 -20.14
N ALA A 483 39.67 -18.89 -20.80
CA ALA A 483 40.80 -18.23 -20.16
C ALA A 483 40.44 -16.79 -19.79
N ASP A 484 39.84 -16.04 -20.73
CA ASP A 484 39.36 -14.67 -20.49
C ASP A 484 38.32 -14.63 -19.35
N ALA A 485 37.38 -15.59 -19.32
CA ALA A 485 36.36 -15.70 -18.28
C ALA A 485 36.94 -16.02 -16.88
N LEU A 486 37.96 -16.88 -16.82
CA LEU A 486 38.69 -17.21 -15.59
C LEU A 486 39.54 -16.03 -15.09
N GLU A 487 40.14 -15.24 -15.99
CA GLU A 487 40.86 -14.01 -15.64
C GLU A 487 39.91 -12.94 -15.11
N HIS A 488 38.72 -12.79 -15.73
CA HIS A 488 37.72 -11.82 -15.31
C HIS A 488 37.09 -12.17 -13.94
N ASN A 489 36.60 -13.41 -13.75
CA ASN A 489 36.00 -13.83 -12.49
C ASN A 489 36.29 -15.31 -12.17
N PRO A 490 37.32 -15.61 -11.34
CA PRO A 490 37.73 -16.97 -11.03
C PRO A 490 36.79 -17.70 -10.04
N HIS A 491 35.79 -17.02 -9.46
CA HIS A 491 34.87 -17.62 -8.49
C HIS A 491 33.68 -18.37 -9.14
N VAL A 492 33.39 -18.08 -10.41
CA VAL A 492 32.26 -18.69 -11.14
C VAL A 492 32.28 -20.23 -11.16
N PRO A 493 33.41 -20.93 -11.40
CA PRO A 493 33.41 -22.39 -11.40
C PRO A 493 32.92 -23.00 -10.09
N GLU A 494 33.31 -22.44 -8.94
CA GLU A 494 32.85 -22.90 -7.63
C GLU A 494 31.33 -22.74 -7.50
N MET A 495 30.79 -21.58 -7.90
CA MET A 495 29.35 -21.27 -7.79
C MET A 495 28.47 -22.07 -8.78
N ILE A 496 29.00 -22.44 -9.95
CA ILE A 496 28.32 -23.35 -10.89
C ILE A 496 28.35 -24.80 -10.39
N LEU A 497 29.49 -25.23 -9.83
CA LEU A 497 29.72 -26.62 -9.41
C LEU A 497 29.13 -26.96 -8.04
N THR A 498 28.96 -25.98 -7.14
CA THR A 498 28.35 -26.21 -5.82
C THR A 498 26.93 -26.75 -5.96
N ARG A 499 26.56 -27.64 -5.02
CA ARG A 499 25.20 -28.15 -4.90
C ARG A 499 24.25 -27.03 -4.49
N TRP A 500 24.67 -26.23 -3.50
CA TRP A 500 23.89 -25.19 -2.85
C TRP A 500 24.62 -23.84 -2.97
N PRO A 501 24.40 -23.07 -4.06
CA PRO A 501 24.88 -21.70 -4.15
C PRO A 501 24.15 -20.83 -3.11
N PRO A 502 24.80 -19.78 -2.58
CA PRO A 502 24.13 -18.75 -1.81
C PRO A 502 22.99 -18.08 -2.60
N ALA A 503 22.06 -17.43 -1.89
CA ALA A 503 21.09 -16.54 -2.52
C ALA A 503 21.82 -15.32 -3.16
N PRO A 504 21.32 -14.77 -4.28
CA PRO A 504 21.91 -13.60 -4.91
C PRO A 504 22.04 -12.40 -3.94
N PRO A 505 23.24 -11.83 -3.76
CA PRO A 505 23.46 -10.67 -2.92
C PRO A 505 22.90 -9.38 -3.55
N PRO A 506 22.53 -8.37 -2.74
CA PRO A 506 21.89 -7.14 -3.25
C PRO A 506 22.84 -6.16 -3.93
N ARG A 507 24.15 -6.45 -3.96
CA ARG A 507 25.21 -5.66 -4.60
C ARG A 507 26.37 -6.57 -5.00
N TYR A 508 27.06 -6.24 -6.08
CA TYR A 508 28.31 -6.84 -6.50
C TYR A 508 29.27 -5.82 -7.12
N SER A 509 30.52 -6.23 -7.28
CA SER A 509 31.56 -5.56 -8.07
C SER A 509 32.05 -6.51 -9.17
N PRO A 510 32.40 -6.03 -10.38
CA PRO A 510 32.96 -6.90 -11.42
C PRO A 510 34.19 -7.67 -10.91
N GLY A 511 34.23 -8.97 -11.23
CA GLY A 511 35.26 -9.92 -10.80
C GLY A 511 35.12 -10.48 -9.38
N ASP A 512 34.17 -10.03 -8.56
CA ASP A 512 34.02 -10.49 -7.18
C ASP A 512 33.18 -11.78 -7.03
N GLN A 513 33.21 -12.38 -5.83
CA GLN A 513 32.43 -13.59 -5.53
C GLN A 513 30.91 -13.33 -5.58
N ASN A 514 30.44 -12.11 -5.35
CA ASN A 514 29.02 -11.76 -5.39
C ASN A 514 28.50 -11.81 -6.83
N GLU A 515 29.27 -11.32 -7.79
CA GLU A 515 28.98 -11.44 -9.22
C GLU A 515 28.92 -12.91 -9.65
N ALA A 516 29.84 -13.75 -9.15
CA ALA A 516 29.83 -15.18 -9.44
C ALA A 516 28.59 -15.91 -8.89
N ILE A 517 28.09 -15.51 -7.71
CA ILE A 517 26.82 -16.01 -7.16
C ILE A 517 25.66 -15.60 -8.06
N ILE A 518 25.63 -14.33 -8.52
CA ILE A 518 24.57 -13.85 -9.41
C ILE A 518 24.62 -14.59 -10.74
N TYR A 519 25.77 -14.69 -11.40
CA TYR A 519 25.92 -15.46 -12.64
C TYR A 519 25.47 -16.93 -12.49
N ALA A 520 25.80 -17.57 -11.36
CA ALA A 520 25.34 -18.93 -11.09
C ALA A 520 23.82 -19.04 -10.88
N SER A 521 23.16 -17.98 -10.43
CA SER A 521 21.68 -17.96 -10.37
C SER A 521 21.05 -17.96 -11.77
N ILE A 522 21.71 -17.31 -12.74
CA ILE A 522 21.30 -17.22 -14.15
C ILE A 522 21.62 -18.51 -14.90
N ALA A 523 22.90 -18.87 -15.03
CA ALA A 523 23.37 -19.80 -16.04
C ALA A 523 23.57 -21.25 -15.55
N ARG A 524 23.44 -21.55 -14.24
CA ARG A 524 23.76 -22.90 -13.72
C ARG A 524 22.87 -24.01 -14.30
N LYS A 525 21.65 -23.70 -14.75
CA LYS A 525 20.80 -24.64 -15.48
C LYS A 525 21.36 -24.92 -16.88
N ALA A 526 21.67 -23.87 -17.65
CA ALA A 526 22.33 -23.97 -18.95
C ALA A 526 23.63 -24.80 -18.90
N TRP A 527 24.51 -24.53 -17.92
CA TRP A 527 25.75 -25.31 -17.71
C TRP A 527 25.51 -26.82 -17.48
N ARG A 528 24.34 -27.20 -16.94
CA ARG A 528 23.94 -28.60 -16.72
C ARG A 528 23.25 -29.21 -17.94
N ALA A 529 22.52 -28.41 -18.72
CA ALA A 529 21.84 -28.83 -19.93
C ALA A 529 22.83 -29.09 -21.08
N VAL A 530 23.85 -28.23 -21.25
CA VAL A 530 24.86 -28.38 -22.31
C VAL A 530 25.68 -29.67 -22.09
N PRO A 531 25.64 -30.65 -23.02
CA PRO A 531 26.28 -31.96 -22.83
C PRO A 531 27.79 -31.88 -22.56
N GLY A 532 28.19 -32.33 -21.38
CA GLY A 532 29.60 -32.40 -20.98
C GLY A 532 30.21 -31.09 -20.45
N ALA A 533 29.48 -29.96 -20.43
CA ALA A 533 30.01 -28.67 -19.98
C ALA A 533 30.47 -28.69 -18.52
N VAL A 534 29.69 -29.26 -17.59
CA VAL A 534 30.10 -29.46 -16.19
C VAL A 534 31.40 -30.28 -16.05
N ALA A 535 31.57 -31.32 -16.88
CA ALA A 535 32.76 -32.18 -16.87
C ALA A 535 33.97 -31.52 -17.55
N TRP A 536 33.75 -30.56 -18.44
CA TRP A 536 34.79 -29.68 -18.96
C TRP A 536 35.20 -28.65 -17.91
N LEU A 537 34.25 -27.96 -17.28
CA LEU A 537 34.51 -26.97 -16.23
C LEU A 537 35.34 -27.56 -15.08
N ARG A 538 34.99 -28.76 -14.58
CA ARG A 538 35.76 -29.48 -13.55
C ARG A 538 37.21 -29.85 -13.92
N ARG A 539 37.58 -29.83 -15.19
CA ARG A 539 38.95 -30.12 -15.67
C ARG A 539 39.77 -28.86 -15.93
N MET A 540 39.12 -27.71 -16.00
CA MET A 540 39.71 -26.42 -16.37
C MET A 540 39.70 -25.42 -15.22
N ALA A 541 38.79 -25.57 -14.26
CA ALA A 541 38.81 -24.86 -13.00
C ALA A 541 40.05 -25.27 -12.17
N PRO A 542 40.76 -24.30 -11.53
CA PRO A 542 41.94 -24.56 -10.73
C PRO A 542 41.65 -25.30 -9.41
#